data_AF-A0A1V2RTH4-F1
#
_entry.id   AF-A0A1V2RTH4-F1
#
_cell.length_a   1.000
_cell.length_b   1.000
_cell.length_c   1.000
_cell.angle_alpha   90.00
_cell.angle_beta   90.00
_cell.angle_gamma   90.00
#
_symmetry.space_group_name_H-M   'P 1'
#
loop_
_entity.id
_entity.type
_entity.pdbx_description
1 polymer ?
#
loop_
_entity_poly.entity_id
_entity_poly.type
_entity_poly.pdbx_seq_one_letter_code
_entity_poly.pdbx_strand_id
1 'polypeptide(L)'
;MVRDLYGVREVPGPQDPVPLTEEEERRCRAAFLVHIGEQVARQGWATFPAYTPAERARLLAVGRELGERWGRTVHVTAVDICSMRFTLADGIEPENGH
;
A
#
# COMPACT_ATOMS: atom_id res chain seq x y z
N MET A 1 -42.48 26.28 1.97
CA MET A 1 -41.47 27.31 1.68
C MET A 1 -40.14 26.61 1.54
N VAL A 2 -39.71 26.33 0.30
CA VAL A 2 -38.47 25.59 0.03
C VAL A 2 -37.33 26.60 -0.03
N ARG A 3 -36.25 26.36 0.71
CA ARG A 3 -35.03 27.18 0.64
C ARG A 3 -34.20 26.64 -0.51
N ASP A 4 -34.25 27.33 -1.64
CA ASP A 4 -33.38 27.07 -2.78
C ASP A 4 -31.95 27.53 -2.46
N LEU A 5 -31.02 26.57 -2.38
CA LEU A 5 -29.59 26.80 -2.19
C LEU A 5 -28.95 27.02 -3.57
N TYR A 6 -29.02 28.24 -4.09
CA TYR A 6 -28.29 28.64 -5.30
C TYR A 6 -26.85 29.05 -4.95
N GLY A 7 -25.91 28.14 -5.17
CA GLY A 7 -24.48 28.44 -5.01
C GLY A 7 -23.53 27.25 -5.16
N VAL A 8 -23.95 26.14 -5.78
CA VAL A 8 -23.03 25.04 -6.08
C VAL A 8 -22.26 25.39 -7.35
N ARG A 9 -21.01 25.80 -7.18
CA ARG A 9 -20.02 25.75 -8.25
C ARG A 9 -19.70 24.27 -8.46
N GLU A 10 -20.02 23.73 -9.64
CA GLU A 10 -19.62 22.38 -10.01
C GLU A 10 -18.09 22.32 -9.98
N VAL A 11 -17.53 21.65 -8.97
CA VAL A 11 -16.14 21.23 -8.98
C VAL A 11 -16.02 20.27 -10.17
N PRO A 12 -15.09 20.46 -11.11
CA PRO A 12 -14.89 19.50 -12.19
C PRO A 12 -14.80 18.11 -11.56
N GLY A 13 -15.66 17.20 -12.04
CA GLY A 13 -15.81 15.85 -11.49
C GLY A 13 -14.47 15.14 -11.35
N PRO A 14 -14.40 14.08 -10.52
CA PRO A 14 -13.14 13.39 -10.23
C PRO A 14 -12.44 13.10 -11.54
N GLN A 15 -11.34 13.83 -11.80
CA GLN A 15 -10.53 13.54 -12.96
C GLN A 15 -10.00 12.14 -12.77
N ASP A 16 -10.17 11.28 -13.78
CA ASP A 16 -9.57 9.97 -13.76
C ASP A 16 -8.10 10.13 -13.35
N PRO A 17 -7.61 9.37 -12.35
CA PRO A 17 -6.25 9.54 -11.87
C PRO A 17 -5.30 9.39 -13.05
N VAL A 18 -4.57 10.45 -13.35
CA VAL A 18 -3.55 10.43 -14.40
C VAL A 18 -2.55 9.35 -14.01
N PRO A 19 -2.30 8.35 -14.88
CA PRO A 19 -1.34 7.32 -14.56
C PRO A 19 0.04 7.95 -14.34
N LEU A 20 0.73 7.51 -13.30
CA LEU A 20 2.10 7.94 -13.02
C LEU A 20 2.99 7.63 -14.22
N THR A 21 3.89 8.56 -14.55
CA THR A 21 4.99 8.27 -15.48
C THR A 21 5.94 7.23 -14.88
N GLU A 22 6.70 6.52 -15.72
CA GLU A 22 7.67 5.50 -15.24
C GLU A 22 8.68 6.06 -14.23
N GLU A 23 9.07 7.32 -14.41
CA GLU A 23 9.95 8.05 -13.49
C GLU A 23 9.29 8.25 -12.13
N GLU A 24 8.03 8.70 -12.12
CA GLU A 24 7.26 8.89 -10.90
C GLU A 24 6.97 7.56 -10.21
N GLU A 25 6.70 6.49 -10.97
CA GLU A 25 6.54 5.15 -10.42
C GLU A 25 7.82 4.68 -9.73
N ARG A 26 8.99 4.92 -10.34
CA ARG A 26 10.27 4.56 -9.74
C ARG A 26 10.53 5.32 -8.44
N ARG A 27 10.29 6.63 -8.42
CA ARG A 27 10.43 7.44 -7.20
C ARG A 27 9.45 7.02 -6.12
N CYS A 28 8.20 6.77 -6.51
CA CYS A 28 7.15 6.30 -5.61
C CYS A 28 7.53 4.97 -4.97
N ARG A 29 8.01 4.01 -5.78
CA ARG A 29 8.52 2.71 -5.30
C ARG A 29 9.71 2.88 -4.35
N ALA A 30 10.68 3.74 -4.69
CA ALA A 30 11.83 4.02 -3.83
C ALA A 30 11.40 4.57 -2.47
N ALA A 31 10.45 5.51 -2.44
CA ALA A 31 9.90 6.06 -1.20
C ALA A 31 9.18 4.98 -0.37
N PHE A 32 8.37 4.13 -1.01
CA PHE A 32 7.69 3.02 -0.33
C PHE A 32 8.68 2.02 0.27
N LEU A 33 9.76 1.67 -0.45
CA LEU A 33 10.78 0.76 0.06
C LEU A 33 11.41 1.27 1.35
N VAL A 34 11.75 2.56 1.41
CA VAL A 34 12.32 3.16 2.62
C VAL A 34 11.29 3.15 3.74
N HIS A 35 10.09 3.70 3.49
CA HIS A 35 9.12 3.91 4.55
C HIS A 35 8.52 2.60 5.08
N ILE A 36 8.13 1.68 4.19
CA ILE A 36 7.63 0.35 4.57
C ILE A 36 8.76 -0.45 5.23
N GLY A 37 9.97 -0.37 4.66
CA GLY A 37 11.15 -1.04 5.17
C GLY A 37 11.43 -0.68 6.63
N GLU A 38 11.47 0.61 6.95
CA GLU A 38 11.68 1.11 8.31
C GLU A 38 10.60 0.64 9.29
N GLN A 39 9.32 0.70 8.89
CA GLN A 39 8.22 0.26 9.75
C GLN A 39 8.30 -1.23 10.03
N VAL A 40 8.49 -2.05 8.99
CA VAL A 40 8.61 -3.50 9.13
C VAL A 40 9.85 -3.90 9.93
N ALA A 41 10.99 -3.24 9.74
CA ALA A 41 12.19 -3.49 10.53
C ALA A 41 12.00 -3.14 12.03
N ARG A 42 11.20 -2.11 12.32
CA ARG A 42 10.97 -1.63 13.70
C ARG A 42 10.01 -2.51 14.51
N GLN A 43 8.93 -3.00 13.90
CA GLN A 43 7.85 -3.68 14.65
C GLN A 43 7.42 -5.03 14.04
N GLY A 44 8.10 -5.50 12.99
CA GLY A 44 7.84 -6.77 12.32
C GLY A 44 6.71 -6.74 11.27
N TRP A 45 5.93 -5.66 11.21
CA TRP A 45 4.81 -5.53 10.27
C TRP A 45 4.50 -4.06 9.93
N ALA A 46 3.85 -3.84 8.78
CA ALA A 46 3.33 -2.53 8.39
C ALA A 46 2.05 -2.67 7.55
N THR A 47 1.11 -1.72 7.64
CA THR A 47 -0.11 -1.71 6.83
C THR A 47 -0.16 -0.43 6.01
N PHE A 48 -0.48 -0.56 4.71
CA PHE A 48 -0.49 0.53 3.76
C PHE A 48 -1.77 0.54 2.94
N PRO A 49 -2.31 1.73 2.62
CA PRO A 49 -3.47 1.86 1.75
C PRO A 49 -3.13 1.44 0.31
N ALA A 50 -4.10 0.81 -0.35
CA ALA A 50 -4.05 0.26 -1.70
C ALA A 50 -5.45 0.33 -2.33
N TYR A 51 -5.89 1.55 -2.65
CA TYR A 51 -7.22 1.85 -3.16
C TYR A 51 -7.43 1.41 -4.60
N THR A 52 -6.33 1.23 -5.33
CA THR A 52 -6.35 0.85 -6.74
C THR A 52 -5.62 -0.48 -6.99
N PRO A 53 -6.00 -1.24 -8.03
CA PRO A 53 -5.25 -2.42 -8.45
C PRO A 53 -3.78 -2.12 -8.78
N ALA A 54 -3.49 -0.94 -9.33
CA ALA A 54 -2.13 -0.50 -9.63
C ALA A 54 -1.29 -0.32 -8.35
N GLU A 55 -1.86 0.33 -7.32
CA GLU A 55 -1.19 0.45 -6.01
C GLU A 55 -0.94 -0.91 -5.37
N ARG A 56 -1.89 -1.84 -5.45
CA ARG A 56 -1.71 -3.21 -4.95
C ARG A 56 -0.52 -3.90 -5.64
N ALA A 57 -0.42 -3.78 -6.97
CA ALA A 57 0.70 -4.33 -7.72
C ALA A 57 2.05 -3.70 -7.31
N ARG A 58 2.09 -2.38 -7.10
CA ARG A 58 3.30 -1.68 -6.60
C ARG A 58 3.71 -2.18 -5.22
N LEU A 59 2.76 -2.33 -4.30
CA LEU A 59 3.03 -2.82 -2.94
C LEU A 59 3.53 -4.27 -2.92
N LEU A 60 3.01 -5.14 -3.80
CA LEU A 60 3.53 -6.49 -3.98
C LEU A 60 4.99 -6.48 -4.46
N ALA A 61 5.31 -5.63 -5.44
CA ALA A 61 6.67 -5.47 -5.93
C ALA A 61 7.63 -4.94 -4.85
N VAL A 62 7.18 -3.99 -4.03
CA VAL A 62 7.95 -3.47 -2.88
C VAL A 62 8.22 -4.58 -1.86
N GLY A 63 7.21 -5.41 -1.53
CA GLY A 63 7.40 -6.51 -0.58
C GLY A 63 8.41 -7.55 -1.07
N ARG A 64 8.35 -7.90 -2.36
CA ARG A 64 9.34 -8.78 -2.97
C ARG A 64 10.76 -8.21 -2.87
N GLU A 65 10.93 -6.94 -3.22
CA GLU A 65 12.24 -6.29 -3.19
C GLU A 65 12.77 -6.11 -1.75
N LEU A 66 11.89 -5.82 -0.77
CA LEU A 66 12.27 -5.82 0.64
C LEU A 66 12.79 -7.19 1.07
N GLY A 67 12.11 -8.26 0.65
CA GLY A 67 12.54 -9.61 0.97
C GLY A 67 13.89 -9.98 0.34
N GLU A 68 14.09 -9.63 -0.93
CA GLU A 68 15.38 -9.80 -1.63
C GLU A 68 16.49 -8.99 -0.95
N ARG A 69 16.22 -7.75 -0.53
CA ARG A 69 17.21 -6.86 0.13
C ARG A 69 17.63 -7.34 1.51
N TRP A 70 16.70 -7.91 2.28
CA TRP A 70 16.97 -8.39 3.63
C TRP A 70 17.38 -9.86 3.70
N GLY A 71 17.27 -10.61 2.60
CA GLY A 71 17.46 -12.05 2.58
C GLY A 71 16.44 -12.79 3.46
N ARG A 72 15.25 -12.21 3.64
CA ARG A 72 14.17 -12.71 4.52
C ARG A 72 12.85 -12.68 3.77
N THR A 73 11.95 -13.63 4.01
CA THR A 73 10.64 -13.59 3.35
C THR A 73 9.78 -12.47 3.95
N VAL A 74 9.23 -11.60 3.10
CA VAL A 74 8.23 -10.60 3.49
C VAL A 74 6.90 -10.99 2.87
N HIS A 75 5.91 -11.31 3.71
CA HIS A 75 4.56 -11.60 3.26
C HIS A 75 3.79 -10.31 3.02
N VAL A 76 3.13 -10.21 1.88
CA VAL A 76 2.22 -9.12 1.56
C VAL A 76 0.82 -9.69 1.36
N THR A 77 -0.12 -9.27 2.21
CA THR A 77 -1.49 -9.80 2.22
C THR A 77 -2.51 -8.66 2.21
N ALA A 78 -3.65 -8.86 1.56
CA ALA A 78 -4.75 -7.90 1.65
C ALA A 78 -5.40 -8.02 3.04
N VAL A 79 -5.49 -6.91 3.77
CA VAL A 79 -6.23 -6.84 5.04
C VAL A 79 -7.71 -6.59 4.77
N ASP A 80 -7.99 -5.74 3.79
CA ASP A 80 -9.33 -5.35 3.37
C ASP A 80 -9.32 -4.93 1.88
N ILE A 81 -10.41 -4.33 1.42
CA ILE A 81 -10.59 -3.89 0.01
C ILE A 81 -9.64 -2.73 -0.35
N CYS A 82 -9.09 -2.03 0.62
CA CYS A 82 -8.30 -0.82 0.45
C CYS A 82 -6.95 -0.85 1.14
N SER A 83 -6.52 -1.98 1.73
CA SER A 83 -5.28 -2.05 2.52
C SER A 83 -4.50 -3.34 2.32
N MET A 84 -3.17 -3.21 2.31
CA MET A 84 -2.21 -4.31 2.24
C MET A 84 -1.31 -4.30 3.47
N ARG A 85 -1.02 -5.47 4.02
CA ARG A 85 -0.13 -5.67 5.17
C ARG A 85 1.13 -6.43 4.78
N PHE A 86 2.25 -5.89 5.23
CA PHE A 86 3.59 -6.47 5.16
C PHE A 86 3.93 -7.11 6.50
N THR A 87 4.45 -8.33 6.49
CA THR A 87 4.89 -9.04 7.70
C THR A 87 6.19 -9.79 7.40
N LEU A 88 7.18 -9.70 8.30
CA LEU A 88 8.38 -10.53 8.21
C LEU A 88 8.07 -11.99 8.57
N ALA A 89 8.60 -12.93 7.80
CA ALA A 89 8.37 -14.35 7.99
C ALA A 89 9.15 -14.98 9.16
N ASP A 90 9.98 -14.23 9.89
CA ASP A 90 10.74 -14.81 11.00
C ASP A 90 9.91 -14.92 12.27
N GLY A 91 9.38 -16.13 12.47
CA GLY A 91 9.04 -16.71 13.77
C GLY A 91 7.73 -16.23 14.36
N ILE A 92 6.61 -16.89 14.01
CA ILE A 92 5.98 -18.01 14.73
C ILE A 92 4.80 -18.42 13.82
N GLU A 93 4.86 -19.60 13.19
CA GLU A 93 3.62 -20.32 12.93
C GLU A 93 3.05 -20.66 14.31
N PRO A 94 1.84 -20.20 14.71
CA PRO A 94 1.22 -20.81 15.87
C PRO A 94 1.02 -22.28 15.51
N GLU A 95 1.73 -23.13 16.23
CA GLU A 95 1.59 -24.57 16.23
C GLU A 95 0.12 -24.88 16.50
N ASN A 96 -0.71 -24.99 15.46
CA ASN A 96 -2.07 -25.47 15.57
C ASN A 96 -2.04 -26.98 15.76
N GLY A 97 -1.60 -27.39 16.95
CA GLY A 97 -1.85 -28.69 17.52
C GLY A 97 -3.07 -28.64 18.44
N HIS A 98 -4.22 -29.03 17.92
CA HIS A 98 -5.21 -29.79 18.68
C HIS A 98 -6.10 -30.62 17.76
#